data_AF-A0A6A6K700-F1
#
_entry.id   AF-A0A6A6K700-F1
#
_cell.length_a   1.000
_cell.length_b   1.000
_cell.length_c   1.000
_cell.angle_alpha   90.00
_cell.angle_beta   90.00
_cell.angle_gamma   90.00
#
_symmetry.space_group_name_H-M   'P 1'
#
loop_
_entity.id
_entity.type
_entity.pdbx_description
1 polymer ?
#
loop_
_entity_poly.entity_id
_entity_poly.type
_entity_poly.pdbx_seq_one_letter_code
_entity_poly.pdbx_strand_id
1 'polypeptide(L)'
;MFNSGMACTARVVIRAILVGYKNGFGCVGSLVDVGGGTGDLVSEIVKSPHIKGINFDLPHVVATAPEYKGKRYLRKQGRLSIVDVVLKPEGDDLFDDTGCVFDLLMIAHSSGGKERTELEWKKLLEEGGFPRYNIIKIPALTSIIEAYPQLQN
;
A
#
# COMPACT_ATOMS: atom_id res chain seq x y z
N MET A 1 18.62 -3.37 -11.14
CA MET A 1 18.16 -4.67 -10.61
C MET A 1 17.05 -4.48 -9.57
N PHE A 2 17.27 -3.64 -8.54
CA PHE A 2 16.28 -3.35 -7.49
C PHE A 2 14.88 -2.97 -8.03
N ASN A 3 14.77 -1.90 -8.83
CA ASN A 3 13.47 -1.45 -9.37
C ASN A 3 12.76 -2.55 -10.19
N SER A 4 13.50 -3.33 -10.96
CA SER A 4 12.95 -4.44 -11.75
C SER A 4 12.41 -5.57 -10.87
N GLY A 5 13.10 -5.89 -9.78
CA GLY A 5 12.65 -6.85 -8.77
C GLY A 5 11.37 -6.36 -8.08
N MET A 6 11.37 -5.11 -7.61
CA MET A 6 10.21 -4.47 -6.99
C MET A 6 9.00 -4.45 -7.92
N ALA A 7 9.18 -4.07 -9.19
CA ALA A 7 8.10 -4.10 -10.18
C ALA A 7 7.56 -5.53 -10.40
N CYS A 8 8.41 -6.56 -10.36
CA CYS A 8 7.96 -7.94 -10.49
C CYS A 8 7.05 -8.38 -9.33
N THR A 9 7.49 -8.12 -8.10
CA THR A 9 6.69 -8.42 -6.89
C THR A 9 5.41 -7.59 -6.85
N ALA A 10 5.49 -6.30 -7.18
CA ALA A 10 4.34 -5.39 -7.22
C ALA A 10 3.24 -5.90 -8.16
N ARG A 11 3.57 -6.47 -9.33
CA ARG A 11 2.56 -7.03 -10.25
C ARG A 11 1.69 -8.12 -9.61
N VAL A 12 2.25 -8.96 -8.75
CA VAL A 12 1.50 -10.01 -8.05
C VAL A 12 0.55 -9.38 -7.04
N VAL A 13 1.05 -8.43 -6.25
CA VAL A 13 0.28 -7.71 -5.23
C VAL A 13 -0.84 -6.87 -5.86
N ILE A 14 -0.56 -6.14 -6.95
CA ILE A 14 -1.54 -5.34 -7.70
C ILE A 14 -2.71 -6.23 -8.13
N ARG A 15 -2.45 -7.42 -8.68
CA ARG A 15 -3.52 -8.36 -9.07
C ARG A 15 -4.36 -8.78 -7.88
N ALA A 16 -3.74 -9.08 -6.73
CA ALA A 16 -4.45 -9.44 -5.51
C ALA A 16 -5.32 -8.29 -4.99
N ILE A 17 -4.84 -7.05 -5.03
CA ILE A 17 -5.62 -5.84 -4.68
C ILE A 17 -6.83 -5.71 -5.62
N LEU A 18 -6.62 -5.79 -6.94
CA LEU A 18 -7.70 -5.66 -7.94
C LEU A 18 -8.76 -6.76 -7.82
N VAL A 19 -8.43 -7.91 -7.25
CA VAL A 19 -9.38 -9.01 -7.00
C VAL A 19 -10.06 -8.86 -5.63
N GLY A 20 -9.28 -8.68 -4.56
CA GLY A 20 -9.74 -8.71 -3.18
C GLY A 20 -10.27 -7.39 -2.62
N TYR A 21 -10.07 -6.27 -3.33
CA TYR A 21 -10.35 -4.93 -2.80
C TYR A 21 -11.14 -4.02 -3.75
N LYS A 22 -11.87 -4.59 -4.71
CA LYS A 22 -12.64 -3.82 -5.73
C LYS A 22 -13.54 -2.74 -5.13
N ASN A 23 -14.27 -3.08 -4.06
CA ASN A 23 -15.22 -2.16 -3.43
C ASN A 23 -14.53 -1.03 -2.66
N GLY A 24 -13.26 -1.21 -2.26
CA GLY A 24 -12.47 -0.23 -1.51
C GLY A 24 -12.21 1.07 -2.29
N PHE A 25 -12.34 1.04 -3.63
CA PHE A 25 -12.15 2.20 -4.51
C PHE A 25 -13.46 2.84 -5.02
N GLY A 26 -14.64 2.28 -4.67
CA GLY A 26 -15.92 2.71 -5.25
C GLY A 26 -16.27 4.19 -5.00
N CYS A 27 -15.91 4.71 -3.83
CA CYS A 27 -16.20 6.10 -3.43
C CYS A 27 -14.97 7.02 -3.55
N VAL A 28 -13.85 6.53 -4.07
CA VAL A 28 -12.59 7.29 -4.16
C VAL A 28 -12.64 8.18 -5.39
N GLY A 29 -12.57 9.50 -5.21
CA GLY A 29 -12.51 10.46 -6.34
C GLY A 29 -11.09 10.81 -6.78
N SER A 30 -10.11 10.67 -5.88
CA SER A 30 -8.69 10.88 -6.16
C SER A 30 -7.85 9.95 -5.29
N LEU A 31 -6.78 9.41 -5.85
CA LEU A 31 -5.83 8.54 -5.18
C LEU A 31 -4.40 9.03 -5.41
N VAL A 32 -3.59 9.01 -4.36
CA VAL A 32 -2.15 9.27 -4.44
C VAL A 32 -1.44 7.98 -4.04
N ASP A 33 -0.59 7.48 -4.92
CA ASP A 33 0.27 6.33 -4.69
C ASP A 33 1.65 6.83 -4.28
N VAL A 34 1.99 6.68 -3.00
CA VAL A 34 3.22 7.20 -2.39
C VAL A 34 4.26 6.11 -2.36
N GLY A 35 5.42 6.34 -2.97
CA GLY A 35 6.39 5.28 -3.25
C GLY A 35 5.94 4.34 -4.37
N GLY A 36 5.12 4.84 -5.30
CA GLY A 36 4.49 4.02 -6.34
C GLY A 36 5.43 3.56 -7.47
N GLY A 37 6.72 3.87 -7.40
CA GLY A 37 7.70 3.46 -8.38
C GLY A 37 7.41 4.03 -9.77
N THR A 38 7.34 3.15 -10.77
CA THR A 38 6.98 3.50 -12.15
C THR A 38 5.48 3.73 -12.36
N GLY A 39 4.66 3.63 -11.31
CA GLY A 39 3.24 3.96 -11.36
C GLY A 39 2.30 2.84 -11.84
N ASP A 40 2.77 1.58 -11.82
CA ASP A 40 2.00 0.42 -12.31
C ASP A 40 0.66 0.26 -11.57
N LEU A 41 0.65 0.38 -10.23
CA LEU A 41 -0.56 0.26 -9.40
C LEU A 41 -1.58 1.35 -9.73
N VAL A 42 -1.16 2.62 -9.66
CA VAL A 42 -2.06 3.74 -9.95
C VAL A 42 -2.58 3.68 -11.39
N SER A 43 -1.78 3.22 -12.35
CA SER A 43 -2.19 3.08 -13.75
C SER A 43 -3.33 2.07 -13.95
N GLU A 44 -3.34 0.98 -13.17
CA GLU A 44 -4.41 -0.01 -13.18
C GLU A 44 -5.68 0.53 -12.50
N ILE A 45 -5.54 1.23 -11.38
CA ILE A 45 -6.67 1.80 -10.63
C ILE A 45 -7.42 2.85 -11.46
N VAL A 46 -6.71 3.75 -12.16
CA VAL A 46 -7.32 4.84 -12.95
C VAL A 46 -8.02 4.36 -14.23
N LYS A 47 -7.96 3.06 -14.57
CA LYS A 47 -8.88 2.47 -15.55
C LYS A 47 -10.34 2.63 -15.11
N SER A 48 -10.58 2.80 -13.81
CA SER A 48 -11.87 3.27 -13.28
C SER A 48 -12.00 4.79 -13.49
N PRO A 49 -12.88 5.25 -14.40
CA PRO A 49 -12.87 6.63 -14.90
C PRO A 49 -13.26 7.69 -13.87
N HIS A 50 -13.85 7.29 -12.74
CA HIS A 50 -14.20 8.20 -11.65
C HIS A 50 -13.00 8.57 -10.75
N ILE A 51 -11.89 7.82 -10.85
CA ILE A 51 -10.71 7.99 -9.99
C ILE A 51 -9.64 8.79 -10.72
N LYS A 52 -9.13 9.82 -10.04
CA LYS A 52 -7.97 10.59 -10.48
C LYS A 52 -6.71 10.11 -9.73
N GLY A 53 -5.74 9.54 -10.43
CA GLY A 53 -4.51 9.02 -9.83
C GLY A 53 -3.34 9.99 -9.89
N ILE A 54 -2.49 9.97 -8.86
CA ILE A 54 -1.19 10.65 -8.79
C ILE A 54 -0.16 9.61 -8.35
N ASN A 55 0.87 9.39 -9.16
CA ASN A 55 2.05 8.64 -8.74
C ASN A 55 3.04 9.61 -8.07
N PHE A 56 3.53 9.28 -6.87
CA PHE A 56 4.48 10.11 -6.14
C PHE A 56 5.67 9.26 -5.68
N ASP A 57 6.88 9.60 -6.14
CA ASP A 57 8.13 8.93 -5.79
C ASP A 57 9.30 9.92 -5.87
N LEU A 58 10.53 9.47 -5.59
CA LEU A 58 11.74 10.25 -5.73
C LEU A 58 11.94 10.72 -7.18
N PRO A 59 12.54 11.91 -7.40
CA PRO A 59 12.65 12.49 -8.76
C PRO A 59 13.29 11.56 -9.79
N HIS A 60 14.34 10.82 -9.40
CA HIS A 60 15.04 9.90 -10.30
C HIS A 60 14.21 8.65 -10.66
N VAL A 61 13.26 8.26 -9.81
CA VAL A 61 12.35 7.14 -10.08
C VAL A 61 11.26 7.59 -11.05
N VAL A 62 10.60 8.71 -10.74
CA VAL A 62 9.55 9.30 -11.59
C VAL A 62 10.08 9.63 -12.99
N ALA A 63 11.34 10.06 -13.12
CA ALA A 63 11.98 10.32 -14.41
C ALA A 63 12.05 9.09 -15.34
N THR A 64 11.94 7.88 -14.80
CA THR A 64 11.93 6.62 -15.57
C THR A 64 10.53 6.05 -15.81
N ALA A 65 9.49 6.69 -15.25
CA ALA A 65 8.11 6.25 -15.41
C ALA A 65 7.56 6.64 -16.80
N PRO A 66 6.73 5.79 -17.42
CA PRO A 66 6.04 6.15 -18.65
C PRO A 66 4.96 7.22 -18.38
N GLU A 67 4.58 7.99 -19.42
CA GLU A 67 3.53 9.00 -19.28
C GLU A 67 2.13 8.38 -19.14
N TYR A 68 1.43 8.76 -18.08
CA TYR A 68 0.02 8.40 -17.85
C TYR A 68 -0.87 9.66 -17.83
N LYS A 69 -1.98 9.66 -18.58
CA LYS A 69 -2.89 10.81 -18.66
C LYS A 69 -3.82 10.88 -17.43
N GLY A 70 -3.74 11.94 -16.62
CA GLY A 70 -4.64 12.19 -15.48
C GLY A 70 -4.67 13.67 -15.02
N LYS A 71 -5.79 14.14 -14.45
CA LYS A 71 -5.99 15.52 -13.94
C LYS A 71 -6.24 15.54 -12.42
N ARG A 72 -5.91 16.64 -11.73
CA ARG A 72 -5.70 16.77 -10.25
C ARG A 72 -6.80 17.52 -9.48
N TYR A 73 -7.35 16.96 -8.37
CA TYR A 73 -8.14 17.69 -7.32
C TYR A 73 -8.19 16.92 -5.97
N LEU A 74 -8.20 17.60 -4.80
CA LEU A 74 -8.31 17.02 -3.44
C LEU A 74 -9.71 17.25 -2.81
N ARG A 75 -10.30 16.27 -2.12
CA ARG A 75 -11.56 16.38 -1.31
C ARG A 75 -11.30 16.19 0.20
N LYS A 76 -12.21 16.71 1.02
CA LYS A 76 -12.11 16.88 2.49
C LYS A 76 -12.31 15.63 3.38
N GLN A 77 -12.43 14.42 2.84
CA GLN A 77 -12.46 13.19 3.63
C GLN A 77 -11.51 12.16 2.99
N GLY A 78 -10.32 12.02 3.58
CA GLY A 78 -9.28 11.12 3.13
C GLY A 78 -9.20 9.87 4.01
N ARG A 79 -8.57 8.82 3.47
CA ARG A 79 -8.20 7.61 4.18
C ARG A 79 -6.80 7.23 3.73
N LEU A 80 -5.98 6.72 4.64
CA LEU A 80 -4.70 6.11 4.32
C LEU A 80 -4.93 4.62 4.05
N SER A 81 -4.40 4.11 2.94
CA SER A 81 -4.41 2.67 2.65
C SER A 81 -2.95 2.21 2.56
N ILE A 82 -2.55 1.31 3.45
CA ILE A 82 -1.22 0.70 3.48
C ILE A 82 -1.37 -0.73 2.97
N VAL A 83 -0.46 -1.15 2.10
CA VAL A 83 -0.41 -2.53 1.61
C VAL A 83 0.89 -3.13 2.14
N ASP A 84 0.79 -3.98 3.16
CA ASP A 84 1.97 -4.50 3.84
C ASP A 84 1.70 -5.85 4.53
N VAL A 85 2.76 -6.54 4.93
CA VAL A 85 2.64 -7.75 5.72
C VAL A 85 2.21 -7.39 7.15
N VAL A 86 1.24 -8.14 7.66
CA VAL A 86 0.81 -8.06 9.06
C VAL A 86 1.12 -9.41 9.69
N LEU A 87 2.16 -9.43 10.52
CA LEU A 87 2.60 -10.66 11.19
C LEU A 87 1.56 -11.11 12.22
N LYS A 88 1.25 -12.41 12.20
CA LYS A 88 0.47 -13.07 13.23
C LYS A 88 1.38 -13.81 14.20
N PRO A 89 1.27 -13.58 15.52
CA PRO A 89 2.09 -14.28 16.51
C PRO A 89 1.84 -15.79 16.58
N GLU A 90 0.66 -16.25 16.15
CA GLU A 90 0.18 -17.62 16.38
C GLU A 90 0.55 -18.61 15.27
N GLY A 91 1.10 -18.14 14.13
CA GLY A 91 1.69 -19.02 13.11
C GLY A 91 0.70 -19.87 12.29
N ASP A 92 -0.52 -19.37 12.03
CA ASP A 92 -1.60 -20.11 11.37
C ASP A 92 -1.82 -19.80 9.89
N ASP A 93 -1.09 -18.83 9.31
CA ASP A 93 -1.35 -18.34 7.96
C ASP A 93 -0.45 -19.02 6.92
N LEU A 94 -0.97 -19.10 5.68
CA LEU A 94 -0.35 -19.80 4.56
C LEU A 94 1.03 -19.26 4.17
N PHE A 95 1.37 -18.07 4.66
CA PHE A 95 2.57 -17.32 4.30
C PHE A 95 3.45 -16.93 5.48
N ASP A 96 3.22 -17.46 6.70
CA ASP A 96 3.94 -17.02 7.90
C ASP A 96 5.46 -17.23 7.80
N ASP A 97 5.91 -18.39 7.31
CA ASP A 97 7.34 -18.64 7.05
C ASP A 97 7.93 -17.62 6.08
N THR A 98 7.16 -17.21 5.08
CA THR A 98 7.59 -16.20 4.10
C THR A 98 7.67 -14.82 4.74
N GLY A 99 6.72 -14.44 5.59
CA GLY A 99 6.75 -13.19 6.36
C GLY A 99 8.02 -13.06 7.21
N CYS A 100 8.42 -14.13 7.90
CA CYS A 100 9.68 -14.17 8.67
C CYS A 100 10.93 -14.01 7.78
N VAL A 101 10.95 -14.63 6.60
CA VAL A 101 12.05 -14.45 5.63
C VAL A 101 12.14 -13.00 5.16
N PHE A 102 11.01 -12.34 4.92
CA PHE A 102 10.99 -10.91 4.58
C PHE A 102 11.49 -10.03 5.73
N ASP A 103 11.15 -10.34 6.98
CA ASP A 103 11.67 -9.59 8.15
C ASP A 103 13.21 -9.64 8.23
N LEU A 104 13.80 -10.82 8.00
CA LEU A 104 15.26 -10.97 7.91
C LEU A 104 15.86 -10.18 6.73
N LEU A 105 15.18 -10.18 5.58
CA LEU A 105 15.60 -9.38 4.42
C LEU A 105 15.61 -7.89 4.76
N MET A 106 14.57 -7.40 5.45
CA MET A 106 14.44 -6.01 5.87
C MET A 106 15.54 -5.60 6.83
N ILE A 107 15.90 -6.45 7.80
CA ILE A 107 17.03 -6.23 8.71
C ILE A 107 18.34 -6.10 7.94
N ALA A 108 18.57 -6.97 6.96
CA ALA A 108 19.84 -7.01 6.23
C ALA A 108 20.01 -5.85 5.23
N HIS A 109 18.92 -5.27 4.72
CA HIS A 109 18.96 -4.34 3.58
C HIS A 109 18.35 -2.96 3.86
N SER A 110 17.72 -2.75 5.03
CA SER A 110 17.13 -1.47 5.41
C SER A 110 17.62 -1.02 6.79
N SER A 111 17.85 0.28 6.95
CA SER A 111 18.20 0.86 8.25
C SER A 111 16.97 0.92 9.16
N GLY A 112 16.71 -0.15 9.92
CA GLY A 112 15.60 -0.24 10.87
C GLY A 112 14.28 -0.71 10.26
N GLY A 113 14.31 -1.28 9.06
CA GLY A 113 13.14 -1.93 8.44
C GLY A 113 12.81 -3.23 9.17
N LYS A 114 11.51 -3.49 9.34
CA LYS A 114 10.97 -4.73 9.91
C LYS A 114 9.52 -4.92 9.48
N GLU A 115 9.08 -6.16 9.47
CA GLU A 115 7.67 -6.51 9.40
C GLU A 115 7.01 -6.27 10.77
N ARG A 116 5.69 -6.04 10.78
CA ARG A 116 4.98 -5.59 12.00
C ARG A 116 3.76 -6.43 12.29
N THR A 117 3.52 -6.63 13.57
CA THR A 117 2.26 -7.19 14.08
C THR A 117 1.15 -6.14 14.04
N GLU A 118 -0.10 -6.58 14.14
CA GLU A 118 -1.23 -5.64 14.22
C GLU A 118 -1.11 -4.67 15.40
N LEU A 119 -0.62 -5.11 16.56
CA LEU A 119 -0.44 -4.25 17.74
C LEU A 119 0.57 -3.12 17.48
N GLU A 120 1.63 -3.40 16.73
CA GLU A 120 2.63 -2.40 16.35
C GLU A 120 2.07 -1.44 15.30
N TRP A 121 1.31 -1.94 14.33
CA TRP A 121 0.59 -1.10 13.37
C TRP A 121 -0.39 -0.16 14.08
N LYS A 122 -1.19 -0.68 15.02
CA LYS A 122 -2.11 0.12 15.83
C LYS A 122 -1.39 1.28 16.50
N LYS A 123 -0.26 1.02 17.17
CA LYS A 123 0.53 2.06 17.84
C LYS A 123 1.00 3.14 16.86
N LEU A 124 1.55 2.76 15.70
CA LEU A 124 2.02 3.71 14.69
C LEU A 124 0.88 4.55 14.10
N LEU A 125 -0.28 3.93 13.86
CA LEU A 125 -1.45 4.62 13.32
C LEU A 125 -2.01 5.62 14.34
N GLU A 126 -2.10 5.24 15.62
CA GLU A 126 -2.53 6.12 16.70
C GLU A 126 -1.59 7.33 16.84
N GLU A 127 -0.27 7.10 16.88
CA GLU A 127 0.75 8.16 16.92
C GLU A 127 0.71 9.05 15.67
N GLY A 128 0.33 8.49 14.52
CA GLY A 128 0.16 9.19 13.25
C GLY A 128 -1.17 9.96 13.10
N GLY A 129 -2.04 9.96 14.11
CA GLY A 129 -3.34 10.67 14.06
C GLY A 129 -4.46 9.90 13.35
N PHE A 130 -4.33 8.57 13.24
CA PHE A 130 -5.33 7.66 12.68
C PHE A 130 -5.89 6.73 13.77
N PRO A 131 -6.85 7.21 14.60
CA PRO A 131 -7.35 6.45 15.76
C PRO A 131 -8.24 5.25 15.38
N ARG A 132 -8.61 5.11 14.10
CA ARG A 132 -9.45 4.03 13.61
C ARG A 132 -8.79 3.39 12.41
N TYR A 133 -8.74 2.07 12.39
CA TYR A 133 -8.24 1.30 11.27
C TYR A 133 -9.03 0.01 11.05
N ASN A 134 -8.87 -0.58 9.88
CA ASN A 134 -9.43 -1.88 9.49
C ASN A 134 -8.39 -2.64 8.67
N ILE A 135 -8.19 -3.94 8.95
CA ILE A 135 -7.26 -4.80 8.22
C ILE A 135 -8.06 -5.76 7.35
N ILE A 136 -7.76 -5.78 6.06
CA ILE A 136 -8.45 -6.57 5.05
C ILE A 136 -7.45 -7.54 4.44
N LYS A 137 -7.72 -8.84 4.58
CA LYS A 137 -6.94 -9.88 3.91
C LYS A 137 -7.28 -9.91 2.42
N ILE A 138 -6.24 -9.95 1.60
CA ILE A 138 -6.32 -10.15 0.14
C ILE A 138 -5.62 -11.46 -0.22
N PRO A 139 -5.82 -12.02 -1.42
CA PRO A 139 -5.18 -13.28 -1.82
C PRO A 139 -3.70 -13.09 -2.19
N ALA A 140 -2.91 -12.58 -1.24
CA ALA A 140 -1.46 -12.39 -1.31
C ALA A 140 -0.89 -12.43 0.12
N LEU A 141 0.45 -12.45 0.23
CA LEU A 141 1.17 -12.33 1.51
C LEU A 141 0.77 -11.06 2.28
N THR A 142 0.62 -9.95 1.56
CA THR A 142 0.26 -8.64 2.13
C THR A 142 -1.22 -8.53 2.48
N SER A 143 -1.54 -7.67 3.43
CA SER A 143 -2.89 -7.21 3.76
C SER A 143 -3.07 -5.75 3.37
N ILE A 144 -4.32 -5.28 3.33
CA ILE A 144 -4.63 -3.85 3.20
C ILE A 144 -5.04 -3.32 4.57
N ILE A 145 -4.33 -2.30 5.05
CA ILE A 145 -4.65 -1.58 6.28
C ILE A 145 -5.29 -0.24 5.88
N GLU A 146 -6.58 -0.13 6.13
CA GLU A 146 -7.35 1.10 5.98
C GLU A 146 -7.28 1.91 7.26
N ALA A 147 -6.69 3.10 7.24
CA ALA A 147 -6.57 3.97 8.40
C ALA A 147 -7.29 5.31 8.18
N TYR A 148 -8.07 5.73 9.17
CA TYR A 148 -8.97 6.88 9.09
C TYR A 148 -8.50 8.01 10.01
N PRO A 149 -8.27 9.23 9.48
CA PRO A 149 -7.76 10.32 10.27
C PRO A 149 -8.78 10.76 11.31
N GLN A 150 -8.29 11.34 12.41
CA GLN A 150 -9.13 12.04 13.35
C GLN A 150 -9.75 13.27 12.65
N LEU A 151 -11.08 13.42 12.76
CA LEU A 151 -11.75 14.60 12.22
C LEU A 151 -11.27 15.81 13.02
N GLN A 152 -10.61 16.75 12.37
CA GLN A 152 -10.31 18.05 12.95
C GLN A 152 -11.63 18.83 13.00
N ASN A 153 -12.17 19.02 14.21
CA ASN A 153 -13.30 19.90 14.48
C ASN A 153 -12.89 21.37 14.33
#